data_AF-A0A936MRL7-F1
#
_entry.id   AF-A0A936MRL7-F1
#
_cell.length_a   1.000
_cell.length_b   1.000
_cell.length_c   1.000
_cell.angle_alpha   90.00
_cell.angle_beta   90.00
_cell.angle_gamma   90.00
#
_symmetry.space_group_name_H-M   'P 1'
#
loop_
_entity.id
_entity.type
_entity.pdbx_description
1 polymer ?
#
loop_
_entity_poly.entity_id
_entity_poly.type
_entity_poly.pdbx_seq_one_letter_code
_entity_poly.pdbx_strand_id
1 'polypeptide(L)'
;MQAVRLLTNWILGILLTLIIQSWDQKRLDEDQRARSWNAATRAQAIFNFGPWSMLGWGWVTRRGKGLFMGFGAACLISAVLVIVDQILVALFGD
;
A
#
# COMPACT_ATOMS: atom_id res chain seq x y z
N MET A 1 -22.59 11.06 3.02
CA MET A 1 -21.20 11.18 2.52
C MET A 1 -20.24 10.13 3.07
N GLN A 2 -20.44 9.65 4.31
CA GLN A 2 -19.56 8.65 4.96
C GLN A 2 -19.25 7.39 4.12
N ALA A 3 -20.25 6.78 3.49
CA ALA A 3 -20.02 5.58 2.65
C ALA A 3 -19.12 5.88 1.44
N VAL A 4 -19.30 7.04 0.79
CA VAL A 4 -18.46 7.47 -0.33
C VAL A 4 -17.03 7.72 0.15
N ARG A 5 -16.84 8.44 1.26
CA ARG A 5 -15.52 8.66 1.85
C ARG A 5 -14.80 7.34 2.17
N LEU A 6 -15.52 6.41 2.82
CA LEU A 6 -14.98 5.10 3.17
C LEU A 6 -14.58 4.30 1.93
N LEU A 7 -15.44 4.26 0.91
CA LEU A 7 -15.13 3.58 -0.35
C LEU A 7 -13.97 4.25 -1.09
N THR A 8 -13.92 5.58 -1.15
CA THR A 8 -12.82 6.31 -1.78
C THR A 8 -11.50 6.03 -1.08
N ASN A 9 -11.44 6.12 0.26
CA ASN A 9 -10.23 5.82 1.02
C ASN A 9 -9.80 4.35 0.86
N TRP A 10 -10.76 3.42 0.87
CA TRP A 10 -10.48 2.01 0.70
C TRP A 10 -9.93 1.68 -0.69
N ILE A 11 -10.61 2.16 -1.75
CA ILE A 11 -10.19 1.97 -3.14
C ILE A 11 -8.82 2.62 -3.39
N LEU A 12 -8.63 3.87 -2.94
CA LEU A 12 -7.34 4.55 -3.07
C LEU A 12 -6.23 3.83 -2.31
N GLY A 13 -6.51 3.33 -1.11
CA GLY A 13 -5.54 2.57 -0.32
C GLY A 13 -5.08 1.31 -1.05
N ILE A 14 -6.01 0.57 -1.65
CA ILE A 14 -5.71 -0.60 -2.49
C ILE A 14 -4.89 -0.19 -3.71
N LEU A 15 -5.37 0.78 -4.49
CA LEU A 15 -4.75 1.17 -5.75
C LEU A 15 -3.35 1.75 -5.57
N LEU A 16 -3.16 2.67 -4.62
CA LEU A 16 -1.85 3.26 -4.32
C LEU A 16 -0.85 2.18 -3.90
N THR A 17 -1.26 1.29 -3.01
CA THR A 17 -0.40 0.18 -2.55
C THR A 17 -0.03 -0.75 -3.71
N LEU A 18 -1.01 -1.11 -4.54
CA LEU A 18 -0.80 -1.96 -5.72
C LEU A 18 0.17 -1.32 -6.71
N ILE A 19 0.02 -0.03 -7.00
CA ILE A 19 0.90 0.73 -7.90
C ILE A 19 2.32 0.73 -7.36
N ILE A 20 2.50 1.02 -6.07
CA ILE A 20 3.82 1.09 -5.44
C ILE A 20 4.49 -0.28 -5.44
N GLN A 21 3.80 -1.35 -5.07
CA GLN A 21 4.37 -2.70 -5.10
C GLN A 21 4.70 -3.14 -6.54
N SER A 22 3.85 -2.80 -7.51
CA SER A 22 4.10 -3.14 -8.92
C SER A 22 5.28 -2.37 -9.50
N TRP A 23 5.44 -1.10 -9.13
CA TRP A 23 6.60 -0.28 -9.49
C TRP A 23 7.87 -0.79 -8.82
N ASP A 24 7.81 -1.13 -7.54
CA ASP A 24 8.94 -1.66 -6.78
C ASP A 24 9.39 -3.02 -7.32
N GLN A 25 8.46 -3.90 -7.68
CA GLN A 25 8.74 -5.23 -8.24
C GLN A 25 9.60 -5.16 -9.51
N LYS A 26 9.41 -4.12 -10.34
CA LYS A 26 10.21 -3.91 -11.56
C LYS A 26 11.67 -3.55 -11.25
N ARG A 27 11.96 -3.07 -10.04
CA ARG A 27 13.28 -2.63 -9.57
C ARG A 27 14.00 -3.68 -8.71
N LEU A 28 13.33 -4.79 -8.41
CA LEU A 28 13.94 -5.91 -7.69
C LEU A 28 14.93 -6.64 -8.60
N ASP A 29 16.05 -7.03 -8.00
CA ASP A 29 16.95 -8.03 -8.59
C ASP A 29 16.27 -9.41 -8.67
N GLU A 30 16.94 -10.37 -9.33
CA GLU A 30 16.35 -11.68 -9.60
C GLU A 30 16.07 -12.48 -8.32
N ASP A 31 16.97 -12.43 -7.33
CA ASP A 31 16.81 -13.11 -6.05
C ASP A 31 15.67 -12.50 -5.21
N GLN A 32 15.56 -11.18 -5.17
CA GLN A 32 14.47 -10.46 -4.50
C GLN A 32 13.14 -10.74 -5.18
N ARG A 33 13.12 -10.80 -6.52
CA ARG A 33 11.92 -11.11 -7.29
C ARG A 33 11.49 -12.57 -7.09
N ALA A 34 12.43 -13.51 -7.03
CA ALA A 34 12.16 -14.92 -6.73
C ALA A 34 11.52 -15.10 -5.35
N ARG A 35 11.89 -14.27 -4.37
CA ARG A 35 11.26 -14.27 -3.03
C ARG A 35 9.90 -13.57 -3.01
N SER A 36 9.64 -12.65 -3.95
CA SER A 36 8.44 -11.82 -3.93
C SER A 36 7.15 -12.65 -4.01
N TRP A 37 6.07 -12.11 -3.46
CA TRP A 37 4.77 -12.76 -3.53
C TRP A 37 4.32 -12.94 -4.97
N ASN A 38 3.71 -14.09 -5.25
CA ASN A 38 2.95 -14.28 -6.48
C ASN A 38 1.73 -13.32 -6.52
N ALA A 39 1.12 -13.19 -7.69
CA ALA A 39 0.04 -12.23 -7.91
C ALA A 39 -1.15 -12.44 -6.94
N ALA A 40 -1.53 -13.68 -6.66
CA ALA A 40 -2.64 -14.02 -5.77
C ALA A 40 -2.36 -13.62 -4.31
N THR A 41 -1.19 -13.98 -3.79
CA THR A 41 -0.78 -13.65 -2.42
C THR A 41 -0.64 -12.14 -2.25
N ARG A 42 -0.10 -11.45 -3.26
CA ARG A 42 0.01 -9.99 -3.27
C ARG A 42 -1.36 -9.33 -3.24
N ALA A 43 -2.28 -9.75 -4.10
CA ALA A 43 -3.64 -9.21 -4.14
C ALA A 43 -4.36 -9.42 -2.80
N GLN A 44 -4.25 -10.62 -2.22
CA GLN A 44 -4.86 -10.94 -0.92
C GLN A 44 -4.27 -10.08 0.22
N ALA A 45 -2.96 -9.86 0.22
CA ALA A 45 -2.30 -9.02 1.21
C ALA A 45 -2.76 -7.55 1.10
N ILE A 46 -2.87 -7.01 -0.11
CA ILE A 46 -3.35 -5.64 -0.33
C ILE A 46 -4.83 -5.52 0.07
N PHE A 47 -5.67 -6.48 -0.30
CA PHE A 47 -7.10 -6.43 0.02
C PHE A 47 -7.36 -6.42 1.53
N ASN A 48 -6.65 -7.26 2.29
CA ASN A 48 -6.86 -7.39 3.73
C ASN A 48 -6.17 -6.31 4.56
N PHE A 49 -4.97 -5.87 4.15
CA PHE A 49 -4.12 -5.00 4.97
C PHE A 49 -3.89 -3.62 4.35
N GLY A 50 -4.31 -3.39 3.11
CA GLY A 50 -4.10 -2.13 2.41
C GLY A 50 -2.64 -1.68 2.45
N PRO A 51 -2.36 -0.43 2.86
CA PRO A 51 -0.99 0.09 2.98
C PRO A 51 -0.07 -0.73 3.89
N TRP A 52 -0.60 -1.37 4.93
CA TRP A 52 0.20 -2.13 5.89
C TRP A 52 0.78 -3.42 5.30
N SER A 53 0.25 -3.90 4.17
CA SER A 53 0.87 -4.99 3.41
C SER A 53 2.31 -4.67 2.96
N MET A 54 2.69 -3.39 2.91
CA MET A 54 4.06 -2.96 2.60
C MET A 54 5.11 -3.50 3.58
N LEU A 55 4.73 -3.76 4.84
CA LEU A 55 5.63 -4.41 5.81
C LEU A 55 6.01 -5.81 5.36
N GLY A 56 5.01 -6.61 5.00
CA GLY A 56 5.22 -7.97 4.49
C GLY A 56 5.96 -7.95 3.15
N TRP A 57 5.60 -7.03 2.25
CA TRP A 57 6.28 -6.85 0.97
C TRP A 57 7.76 -6.52 1.14
N GLY A 58 8.08 -5.55 2.01
CA GLY A 58 9.44 -5.15 2.31
C GLY A 58 10.25 -6.27 2.98
N TRP A 59 9.65 -6.99 3.93
CA TRP A 59 10.26 -8.15 4.56
C TRP A 59 10.61 -9.25 3.55
N VAL A 60 9.65 -9.64 2.72
CA VAL A 60 9.82 -10.77 1.80
C VAL A 60 10.83 -10.46 0.69
N THR A 61 10.80 -9.24 0.15
CA THR A 61 11.71 -8.83 -0.92
C THR A 61 13.14 -8.63 -0.41
N ARG A 62 13.32 -7.84 0.66
CA ARG A 62 14.65 -7.33 1.06
C ARG A 62 15.12 -7.75 2.45
N ARG A 63 14.25 -8.34 3.31
CA ARG A 63 14.52 -8.73 4.71
C ARG A 63 15.03 -7.57 5.56
N GLY A 64 15.08 -7.68 6.89
CA GLY A 64 15.74 -6.70 7.78
C GLY A 64 15.44 -5.22 7.42
N LYS A 65 16.35 -4.56 6.68
CA LYS A 65 16.20 -3.20 6.11
C LYS A 65 14.90 -3.00 5.33
N GLY A 66 14.43 -4.02 4.60
CA GLY A 66 13.17 -4.04 3.88
C GLY A 66 11.95 -3.83 4.76
N LEU A 67 11.98 -4.28 6.03
CA LEU A 67 10.87 -4.04 6.97
C LEU A 67 10.72 -2.53 7.26
N PHE A 68 11.83 -1.83 7.51
CA PHE A 68 11.84 -0.39 7.74
C PHE A 68 11.41 0.40 6.51
N MET A 69 11.88 -0.01 5.31
CA MET A 69 11.43 0.58 4.05
C MET A 69 9.92 0.35 3.82
N GLY A 70 9.44 -0.86 4.12
CA GLY A 70 8.03 -1.22 4.05
C GLY A 70 7.17 -0.41 5.02
N PHE A 71 7.65 -0.21 6.26
CA PHE A 71 7.00 0.64 7.25
C PHE A 71 6.92 2.09 6.78
N GLY A 72 8.05 2.65 6.32
CA GLY A 72 8.09 4.01 5.78
C GLY A 72 7.12 4.20 4.61
N ALA A 73 7.07 3.23 3.69
CA ALA A 73 6.11 3.27 2.58
C ALA A 73 4.65 3.17 3.06
N ALA A 74 4.34 2.30 4.02
CA ALA A 74 3.01 2.20 4.61
C ALA A 74 2.57 3.53 5.24
N CYS A 75 3.47 4.19 5.98
CA CYS A 75 3.22 5.50 6.58
C CYS A 75 2.99 6.58 5.52
N LEU A 76 3.80 6.61 4.45
CA LEU A 76 3.64 7.59 3.36
C LEU A 76 2.30 7.42 2.64
N ILE A 77 1.93 6.18 2.30
CA ILE A 77 0.62 5.91 1.68
C ILE A 77 -0.51 6.32 2.62
N SER A 78 -0.43 5.97 3.90
CA SER A 78 -1.45 6.32 4.90
C SER A 78 -1.56 7.84 5.07
N ALA A 79 -0.45 8.57 5.06
CA ALA A 79 -0.46 10.03 5.10
C ALA A 79 -1.16 10.64 3.89
N VAL A 80 -0.93 10.10 2.69
CA VAL A 80 -1.65 10.52 1.48
C VAL A 80 -3.15 10.27 1.63
N LEU A 81 -3.56 9.11 2.14
CA LEU A 81 -4.98 8.81 2.35
C LEU A 81 -5.62 9.77 3.37
N VAL A 82 -4.92 10.11 4.45
CA VAL A 82 -5.39 11.10 5.42
C VAL A 82 -5.58 12.46 4.76
N ILE A 83 -4.61 12.92 3.94
CA ILE A 83 -4.73 14.19 3.21
C ILE A 83 -5.95 14.17 2.28
N VAL A 84 -6.15 13.08 1.53
CA VAL A 84 -7.31 12.94 0.65
C VAL A 84 -8.62 12.98 1.44
N ASP A 85 -8.71 12.28 2.57
CA ASP A 85 -9.91 12.33 3.41
C ASP A 85 -10.21 13.74 3.92
N GLN A 86 -9.18 14.48 4.37
CA GLN A 86 -9.33 15.88 4.81
C GLN A 86 -9.79 16.80 3.67
N ILE A 87 -9.31 16.59 2.44
CA ILE A 87 -9.77 17.33 1.26
C ILE A 87 -11.26 17.02 0.98
N LEU A 88 -11.66 15.74 1.08
CA LEU A 88 -13.07 15.37 0.88
C LEU A 88 -13.97 16.01 1.94
N VAL A 89 -13.55 16.06 3.21
CA VAL A 89 -14.28 16.76 4.28
C VAL A 89 -14.39 18.25 3.96
N ALA A 90 -13.29 18.89 3.56
CA ALA A 90 -13.29 20.32 3.24
C ALA A 90 -14.20 20.67 2.06
N LEU A 91 -14.31 19.79 1.06
CA LEU A 91 -15.12 20.03 -0.14
C LEU A 91 -16.61 19.72 0.05
N PHE A 92 -16.94 18.73 0.89
CA PHE A 92 -18.30 18.18 0.93
C PHE A 92 -18.96 18.20 2.31
N GLY A 93 -18.26 18.66 3.35
CA GLY A 93 -18.72 18.56 4.74
C GLY A 93 -18.67 17.13 5.29
N ASP A 94 -19.14 16.96 6.52
CA ASP A 94 -19.21 15.64 7.20
C ASP A 94 -20.30 14.71 6.64
#